data_AF-A0A2A5RK26-F1
#
_entry.id   AF-A0A2A5RK26-F1
#
_cell.length_a   1.000
_cell.length_b   1.000
_cell.length_c   1.000
_cell.angle_alpha   90.00
_cell.angle_beta   90.00
_cell.angle_gamma   90.00
#
_symmetry.space_group_name_H-M   'P 1'
#
loop_
_entity.id
_entity.type
_entity.pdbx_description
1 polymer ?
#
loop_
_entity_poly.entity_id
_entity_poly.type
_entity_poly.pdbx_seq_one_letter_code
_entity_poly.pdbx_strand_id
1 'polypeptide(L)'
;MRKHAISTVLAILCGLFFQISKVDWLFLLLSISLVFMAELINSAIENVVDLAADYQFHMRAKRAKDMAAGAVLVISGFAVLVGLFIFLPPLWKLFFG
;
A
#
# COMPACT_ATOMS: atom_id res chain seq x y z
N MET A 1 3.64 -0.99 8.48
CA MET A 1 4.76 -1.97 8.50
C MET A 1 4.35 -3.44 8.68
N ARG A 2 4.04 -3.97 9.88
CA ARG A 2 3.79 -5.42 10.07
C ARG A 2 2.64 -5.99 9.24
N LYS A 3 1.52 -5.25 9.15
CA LYS A 3 0.34 -5.67 8.38
C LYS A 3 0.58 -5.63 6.87
N HIS A 4 1.27 -4.59 6.39
CA HIS A 4 1.60 -4.44 4.97
C HIS A 4 2.63 -5.49 4.50
N ALA A 5 3.59 -5.86 5.35
CA ALA A 5 4.55 -6.93 5.05
C ALA A 5 3.88 -8.29 4.83
N ILE A 6 2.86 -8.64 5.62
CA ILE A 6 2.10 -9.90 5.45
C ILE A 6 1.33 -9.89 4.13
N SER A 7 0.64 -8.78 3.80
CA SER A 7 -0.07 -8.67 2.53
C SER A 7 0.87 -8.74 1.33
N THR A 8 2.09 -8.20 1.44
CA THR A 8 3.11 -8.31 0.37
C THR A 8 3.52 -9.76 0.15
N VAL A 9 3.81 -10.51 1.22
CA VAL A 9 4.19 -11.93 1.11
C VAL A 9 3.07 -12.73 0.47
N LEU A 10 1.82 -12.53 0.90
CA LEU A 10 0.66 -13.21 0.32
C LEU A 10 0.49 -12.85 -1.17
N ALA A 11 0.63 -11.58 -1.54
CA ALA A 11 0.50 -11.14 -2.92
C ALA A 11 1.57 -11.75 -3.84
N ILE A 12 2.82 -11.86 -3.37
CA ILE A 12 3.91 -12.50 -4.11
C ILE A 12 3.66 -14.01 -4.28
N LEU A 13 3.20 -14.70 -3.22
CA LEU A 13 2.86 -16.13 -3.30
C LEU A 13 1.72 -16.38 -4.28
N CYS A 14 0.68 -15.55 -4.27
CA CYS A 14 -0.41 -15.61 -5.26
C CYS A 14 0.11 -15.36 -6.67
N GLY A 15 1.00 -14.38 -6.88
CA GLY A 15 1.61 -14.11 -8.19
C GLY A 15 2.38 -15.29 -8.76
N LEU A 16 3.12 -16.00 -7.89
CA LEU A 16 3.84 -17.22 -8.26
C LEU A 16 2.88 -18.38 -8.56
N PHE A 17 1.82 -18.55 -7.76
CA PHE A 17 0.84 -19.63 -7.94
C PHE A 17 0.03 -19.48 -9.24
N PHE A 18 -0.41 -18.28 -9.57
CA PHE A 18 -1.24 -18.00 -10.75
C PHE A 18 -0.42 -17.79 -12.04
N GLN A 19 0.91 -17.90 -11.99
CA GLN A 19 1.81 -17.73 -13.14
C GLN A 19 1.50 -16.46 -13.96
N ILE A 20 1.35 -15.33 -13.26
CA ILE A 20 0.95 -14.05 -13.86
C ILE A 20 2.00 -13.54 -14.86
N SER A 21 1.58 -12.67 -15.78
CA SER A 21 2.46 -12.18 -16.84
C SER A 21 3.57 -11.26 -16.29
N LYS A 22 4.62 -11.02 -17.09
CA LYS A 22 5.69 -10.07 -16.73
C LYS A 22 5.17 -8.66 -16.47
N VAL A 23 4.13 -8.25 -17.20
CA VAL A 23 3.49 -6.94 -17.05
C VAL A 23 2.74 -6.86 -15.72
N ASP A 24 2.02 -7.93 -15.35
CA ASP A 24 1.33 -8.01 -14.07
C ASP A 24 2.31 -7.96 -12.90
N TRP A 25 3.46 -8.64 -13.01
CA TRP A 25 4.54 -8.55 -12.02
C TRP A 25 5.06 -7.13 -11.84
N LEU A 26 5.24 -6.37 -12.93
CA LEU A 26 5.67 -4.97 -12.86
C LEU A 26 4.67 -4.12 -12.07
N PHE A 27 3.37 -4.25 -12.37
CA PHE A 27 2.33 -3.52 -11.64
C PHE A 27 2.21 -3.98 -10.19
N LEU A 28 2.32 -5.28 -9.90
CA LEU A 28 2.29 -5.81 -8.55
C LEU A 28 3.44 -5.26 -7.69
N LEU A 29 4.67 -5.32 -8.21
CA LEU A 29 5.86 -4.79 -7.53
C LEU A 29 5.81 -3.28 -7.38
N LEU A 30 5.29 -2.56 -8.37
CA LEU A 30 5.07 -1.12 -8.30
C LEU A 30 4.08 -0.77 -7.18
N SER A 31 2.94 -1.45 -7.12
CA SER A 31 1.93 -1.23 -6.06
C SER A 31 2.49 -1.51 -4.67
N ILE A 32 3.24 -2.60 -4.50
CA ILE A 32 3.92 -2.92 -3.23
C ILE A 32 4.89 -1.78 -2.86
N SER A 33 5.75 -1.37 -3.79
CA SER A 33 6.75 -0.33 -3.56
C SER A 33 6.11 1.01 -3.19
N LEU A 34 5.02 1.39 -3.86
CA LEU A 34 4.27 2.62 -3.57
C LEU A 34 3.68 2.60 -2.16
N VAL A 35 3.08 1.49 -1.72
CA VAL A 35 2.53 1.37 -0.36
C VAL A 35 3.61 1.55 0.70
N PHE A 36 4.76 0.88 0.53
CA PHE A 36 5.88 1.06 1.45
C PHE A 36 6.44 2.49 1.44
N MET A 37 6.59 3.10 0.26
CA MET A 37 7.01 4.49 0.13
C MET A 37 6.03 5.43 0.84
N ALA A 38 4.73 5.21 0.71
CA ALA A 38 3.69 5.99 1.36
C ALA A 38 3.78 5.88 2.90
N GLU A 39 3.94 4.67 3.43
CA GLU A 39 4.12 4.46 4.88
C GLU A 39 5.37 5.17 5.41
N LEU A 40 6.49 5.05 4.70
CA LEU A 40 7.75 5.71 5.08
C LEU A 40 7.61 7.24 5.09
N ILE A 41 6.97 7.80 4.06
CA ILE A 41 6.69 9.24 3.98
C ILE A 41 5.73 9.66 5.10
N ASN A 42 4.70 8.87 5.40
CA ASN A 42 3.79 9.17 6.51
C ASN A 42 4.52 9.24 7.85
N SER A 43 5.37 8.25 8.16
CA SER A 43 6.19 8.27 9.38
C SER A 43 7.20 9.41 9.39
N ALA A 44 7.78 9.77 8.24
CA ALA A 44 8.66 10.94 8.14
C ALA A 44 7.90 12.24 8.43
N ILE A 45 6.70 12.42 7.87
CA ILE A 45 5.85 13.58 8.12
C ILE A 45 5.43 13.63 9.59
N GLU A 46 5.01 12.51 10.19
CA GLU A 46 4.66 12.44 11.61
C GLU A 46 5.82 12.94 12.48
N ASN A 47 7.05 12.45 12.25
CA ASN A 47 8.23 12.86 12.99
C ASN A 47 8.59 14.34 12.79
N VAL A 48 8.53 14.84 11.55
CA VAL A 48 8.82 16.26 11.26
C VAL A 48 7.78 17.18 11.90
N VAL A 49 6.51 16.79 11.85
CA VAL A 49 5.41 17.55 12.46
C VAL A 49 5.52 17.53 13.99
N ASP A 50 5.86 16.40 14.60
CA ASP A 50 6.06 16.30 16.06
C ASP A 50 7.24 17.14 16.53
N LEU A 51 8.35 17.12 15.78
CA LEU A 51 9.51 17.96 16.06
C LEU A 51 9.18 19.45 15.93
N ALA A 52 8.45 19.86 14.89
CA ALA A 52 8.06 21.25 14.67
C ALA A 52 7.00 21.75 15.68
N ALA A 53 6.20 20.83 16.23
CA ALA A 53 5.20 21.09 17.25
C ALA A 53 5.74 21.04 18.69
N ASP A 54 7.04 20.77 18.87
CA ASP A 54 7.68 20.54 20.17
C ASP A 54 6.93 19.48 21.01
N TYR A 55 6.45 18.44 20.33
CA TYR A 55 5.60 17.38 20.90
C TYR A 55 4.30 17.88 21.58
N GLN A 56 3.89 19.13 21.34
CA GLN A 56 2.63 19.70 21.83
C GLN A 56 1.50 19.51 20.82
N PHE A 57 0.27 19.41 21.33
CA PHE A 57 -0.89 19.29 20.46
C PHE A 57 -1.21 20.64 19.77
N HIS A 58 -1.08 20.66 18.45
CA HIS A 58 -1.55 21.77 17.62
C HIS A 58 -2.55 21.28 16.57
N MET A 59 -3.62 22.07 16.35
CA MET A 59 -4.62 21.73 15.34
C MET A 59 -4.02 21.62 13.93
N ARG A 60 -3.01 22.44 13.62
CA ARG A 60 -2.29 22.38 12.34
C ARG A 60 -1.47 21.09 12.20
N ALA A 61 -0.81 20.65 13.27
CA ALA A 61 -0.06 19.41 13.31
C ALA A 61 -0.97 18.20 13.05
N LYS A 62 -2.14 18.16 13.70
CA LYS A 62 -3.14 17.12 13.44
C LYS A 62 -3.57 17.08 11.97
N ARG A 63 -3.91 18.23 11.36
CA ARG A 63 -4.30 18.29 9.94
C ARG A 63 -3.20 17.77 9.01
N ALA A 64 -1.94 18.11 9.27
CA ALA A 64 -0.81 17.62 8.48
C ALA A 64 -0.68 16.08 8.56
N LYS A 65 -0.80 15.52 9.77
CA LYS A 65 -0.79 14.06 9.98
C LYS A 65 -1.99 13.37 9.32
N ASP A 66 -3.19 13.94 9.44
CA ASP A 66 -4.41 13.40 8.82
C ASP A 66 -4.28 13.37 7.28
N MET A 67 -3.65 14.38 6.67
CA MET A 67 -3.37 14.40 5.22
C MET A 67 -2.36 13.32 4.81
N ALA A 68 -1.31 13.12 5.60
CA ALA A 68 -0.31 12.08 5.33
C ALA A 68 -0.94 10.67 5.42
N ALA A 69 -1.77 10.42 6.44
CA ALA A 69 -2.53 9.18 6.56
C ALA A 69 -3.53 8.99 5.39
N GLY A 70 -4.15 10.08 4.94
CA GLY A 70 -5.00 10.09 3.75
C GLY A 70 -4.27 9.67 2.47
N ALA A 71 -3.03 10.10 2.28
CA ALA A 71 -2.20 9.67 1.15
C ALA A 71 -1.92 8.16 1.17
N VAL A 72 -1.62 7.60 2.35
CA VAL A 72 -1.43 6.14 2.54
C VAL A 72 -2.71 5.38 2.18
N LEU A 73 -3.88 5.91 2.55
CA LEU A 73 -5.17 5.30 2.24
C LEU A 73 -5.42 5.25 0.72
N VAL A 74 -5.15 6.34 0.01
CA VAL A 74 -5.30 6.40 -1.46
C VAL A 74 -4.38 5.38 -2.14
N ILE A 75 -3.11 5.30 -1.72
CA ILE A 75 -2.14 4.37 -2.30
C ILE A 75 -2.50 2.91 -1.97
N SER A 76 -2.99 2.65 -0.76
CA SER A 76 -3.47 1.32 -0.37
C SER A 76 -4.70 0.91 -1.21
N GLY A 77 -5.61 1.84 -1.49
CA GLY A 77 -6.75 1.59 -2.39
C GLY A 77 -6.30 1.25 -3.82
N PHE A 78 -5.31 1.97 -4.35
CA PHE A 78 -4.70 1.65 -5.65
C PHE A 78 -4.10 0.22 -5.66
N ALA A 79 -3.39 -0.18 -4.62
CA ALA A 79 -2.82 -1.52 -4.53
C ALA A 79 -3.90 -2.61 -4.52
N VAL A 80 -5.04 -2.38 -3.88
CA VAL A 80 -6.20 -3.29 -3.92
C VAL A 80 -6.74 -3.41 -5.35
N LEU A 81 -6.91 -2.30 -6.06
CA LEU A 81 -7.39 -2.31 -7.44
C LEU A 81 -6.45 -3.10 -8.35
N VAL A 82 -5.13 -2.87 -8.26
CA VAL A 82 -4.13 -3.62 -9.03
C VAL A 82 -4.20 -5.12 -8.70
N GLY A 83 -4.31 -5.48 -7.43
CA GLY A 83 -4.50 -6.87 -7.01
C GLY A 83 -5.76 -7.50 -7.61
N LEU A 84 -6.88 -6.77 -7.65
CA LEU A 84 -8.10 -7.25 -8.30
C LEU A 84 -7.89 -7.45 -9.81
N PHE A 85 -7.28 -6.51 -10.53
CA PHE A 85 -7.05 -6.69 -11.97
C PHE A 85 -6.15 -7.89 -12.29
N ILE A 86 -5.12 -8.14 -11.48
CA ILE A 86 -4.17 -9.23 -11.69
C ILE A 86 -4.77 -10.59 -11.30
N PHE A 87 -5.42 -10.67 -10.13
CA PHE A 87 -5.83 -11.95 -9.56
C PHE A 87 -7.28 -12.35 -9.86
N LEU A 88 -8.17 -11.41 -10.21
CA LEU A 88 -9.59 -11.72 -10.47
C LEU A 88 -9.79 -12.63 -11.69
N PRO A 89 -9.14 -12.41 -12.86
CA PRO A 89 -9.32 -13.29 -14.01
C PRO A 89 -8.89 -14.75 -13.77
N PRO A 90 -7.70 -15.04 -13.19
CA PRO A 90 -7.33 -16.43 -12.91
C PRO A 90 -8.13 -17.05 -11.76
N LEU A 91 -8.56 -16.28 -10.75
CA LEU A 91 -9.48 -16.78 -9.72
C LEU A 91 -10.83 -17.20 -10.31
N TRP A 92 -11.40 -16.38 -11.22
CA TRP A 92 -12.66 -16.71 -11.86
C TRP A 92 -12.59 -18.01 -12.67
N LYS A 93 -11.50 -18.19 -13.42
CA LYS A 93 -11.24 -19.44 -14.15
C LYS A 93 -11.07 -20.66 -13.25
N LEU A 94 -10.52 -20.49 -12.04
CA LEU A 94 -10.35 -21.61 -11.11
C LEU A 94 -11.68 -22.08 -10.48
N PHE A 95 -12.61 -21.16 -10.23
CA PHE A 95 -13.89 -21.48 -9.57
C PHE A 95 -15.04 -21.78 -10.52
N PHE A 96 -15.04 -21.20 -11.72
CA PHE A 96 -16.14 -21.31 -12.69
C PHE A 96 -15.71 -21.90 -14.04
N GLY A 97 -14.45 -22.33 -14.17
CA GLY A 97 -13.89 -22.97 -15.37
C GLY A 97 -13.74 -24.47 -15.23
#